data_AF-A0A2V6A7K9-F1
#
_entry.id   AF-A0A2V6A7K9-F1
#
_cell.length_a   1.000
_cell.length_b   1.000
_cell.length_c   1.000
_cell.angle_alpha   90.00
_cell.angle_beta   90.00
_cell.angle_gamma   90.00
#
_symmetry.space_group_name_H-M   'P 1'
#
loop_
_entity.id
_entity.type
_entity.pdbx_description
1 polymer ?
#
loop_
_entity_poly.entity_id
_entity_poly.type
_entity_poly.pdbx_seq_one_letter_code
_entity_poly.pdbx_strand_id
1 'polypeptide(L)'
;NWRWPTLSAVMSGRLPKHKLNILQEGENPIDLSIFNAGEADEQLNANVTATWNGAGLTASDALAGWNVKSENGRAIFKVTASHGLRLPPGATRKIGWLRFDQTTTLETELSTNK
;
A
#
# COMPACT_ATOMS: atom_id res chain seq x y z
N ASN A 1 16.27 -13.41 14.53
CA ASN A 1 15.21 -14.38 14.16
C ASN A 1 14.73 -14.12 12.76
N TRP A 2 14.86 -15.10 11.87
CA TRP A 2 14.21 -15.07 10.55
C TRP A 2 12.82 -15.69 10.66
N ARG A 3 11.87 -15.18 9.87
CA ARG A 3 10.53 -15.78 9.75
C ARG A 3 10.60 -17.02 8.86
N TRP A 4 9.73 -17.99 9.12
CA TRP A 4 9.71 -19.28 8.42
C TRP A 4 9.66 -19.19 6.88
N PRO A 5 8.88 -18.29 6.26
CA PRO A 5 8.86 -18.16 4.79
C PRO A 5 10.23 -17.76 4.23
N THR A 6 10.91 -16.83 4.89
CA THR A 6 12.25 -16.37 4.52
C THR A 6 13.27 -17.49 4.67
N LEU A 7 13.23 -18.22 5.79
CA LEU A 7 14.13 -19.34 6.06
C LEU A 7 13.95 -20.48 5.06
N SER A 8 12.70 -20.81 4.71
CA SER A 8 12.38 -21.86 3.75
C SER A 8 12.90 -21.56 2.33
N ALA A 9 12.82 -20.30 1.89
CA ALA A 9 13.35 -19.89 0.59
C ALA A 9 14.88 -20.05 0.54
N VAL A 10 15.58 -19.60 1.59
CA VAL A 10 17.04 -19.72 1.71
C VAL A 10 17.48 -21.18 1.80
N MET A 11 16.78 -22.00 2.59
CA MET A 11 17.03 -23.45 2.66
C MET A 11 16.81 -24.15 1.32
N SER A 12 15.96 -23.59 0.45
CA SER A 12 15.74 -24.08 -0.92
C SER A 12 16.73 -23.51 -1.95
N GLY A 13 17.76 -22.77 -1.50
CA GLY A 13 18.77 -22.16 -2.38
C GLY A 13 18.24 -21.00 -3.24
N ARG A 14 17.08 -20.43 -2.90
CA ARG A 14 16.46 -19.32 -3.64
C ARG A 14 16.46 -18.04 -2.80
N LEU A 15 16.52 -16.90 -3.50
CA LEU A 15 16.25 -15.60 -2.87
C LEU A 15 14.75 -15.52 -2.50
N PRO A 16 14.40 -15.02 -1.30
CA PRO A 16 13.02 -14.76 -0.93
C PRO A 16 12.32 -13.86 -1.94
N LYS A 17 11.06 -14.17 -2.26
CA LYS A 17 10.29 -13.33 -3.19
C LYS A 17 9.84 -12.05 -2.50
N HIS A 18 10.14 -10.93 -3.15
CA HIS A 18 9.68 -9.60 -2.77
C HIS A 18 8.36 -9.30 -3.46
N LYS A 19 7.28 -9.07 -2.71
CA LYS A 19 5.96 -8.80 -3.29
C LYS A 19 5.06 -8.00 -2.35
N LEU A 20 4.67 -6.82 -2.81
CA LEU A 20 3.70 -5.96 -2.16
C LEU A 20 2.45 -5.87 -3.03
N ASN A 21 1.29 -6.00 -2.40
CA ASN A 21 -0.03 -5.83 -3.02
C ASN A 21 -0.77 -4.68 -2.35
N ILE A 22 -1.69 -4.07 -3.09
CA ILE A 22 -2.65 -3.12 -2.54
C ILE A 22 -3.95 -3.87 -2.29
N LEU A 23 -4.52 -3.69 -1.11
CA LEU A 23 -5.85 -4.13 -0.74
C LEU A 23 -6.76 -2.91 -0.68
N GLN A 24 -7.92 -3.04 -1.30
CA GLN A 24 -9.00 -2.06 -1.27
C GLN A 24 -10.16 -2.70 -0.53
N GLU A 25 -10.68 -2.03 0.49
CA GLU A 25 -11.84 -2.48 1.27
C GLU A 25 -12.88 -1.37 1.34
N GLY A 26 -14.17 -1.74 1.33
CA GLY A 26 -15.27 -0.77 1.34
C GLY A 26 -15.56 -0.15 -0.04
N GLU A 27 -16.76 0.41 -0.17
CA GLU A 27 -17.21 1.05 -1.42
C GLU A 27 -17.11 2.59 -1.34
N ASN A 28 -17.42 3.18 -0.19
CA ASN A 28 -17.30 4.62 0.05
C ASN A 28 -17.48 4.96 1.55
N PRO A 29 -16.41 5.21 2.34
CA PRO A 29 -15.03 5.37 1.89
C PRO A 29 -14.38 4.06 1.47
N ILE A 30 -13.42 4.16 0.55
CA ILE A 30 -12.54 3.07 0.12
C ILE A 30 -11.29 3.13 1.00
N ASP A 31 -11.12 2.13 1.85
CA ASP A 31 -9.93 1.90 2.66
C ASP A 31 -8.82 1.31 1.81
N LEU A 32 -7.64 1.91 1.88
CA LEU A 32 -6.44 1.45 1.20
C LEU A 32 -5.46 0.85 2.20
N SER A 33 -4.93 -0.32 1.85
CA SER A 33 -3.92 -1.01 2.64
C SER A 33 -2.85 -1.62 1.75
N ILE A 34 -1.63 -1.73 2.27
CA ILE A 34 -0.54 -2.47 1.65
C ILE A 34 -0.39 -3.80 2.37
N PHE A 35 -0.32 -4.87 1.60
CA PHE A 35 -0.12 -6.23 2.09
C PHE A 35 1.18 -6.79 1.53
N ASN A 36 2.04 -7.32 2.42
CA ASN A 36 3.22 -8.03 1.98
C ASN A 36 2.87 -9.49 1.64
N ALA A 37 2.67 -9.73 0.34
CA ALA A 37 2.44 -11.06 -0.23
C ALA A 37 3.75 -11.83 -0.51
N GLY A 38 4.90 -11.25 -0.15
CA GLY A 38 6.22 -11.82 -0.31
C GLY A 38 6.64 -12.74 0.83
N GLU A 39 7.90 -13.15 0.77
CA GLU A 39 8.55 -14.08 1.69
C GLU A 39 9.61 -13.39 2.55
N ALA A 40 9.87 -12.09 2.34
CA ALA A 40 10.83 -11.28 3.07
C ALA A 40 10.18 -10.04 3.68
N ASP A 41 10.81 -9.48 4.71
CA ASP A 41 10.42 -8.19 5.26
C ASP A 41 10.66 -7.10 4.21
N GLU A 42 9.62 -6.33 3.91
CA GLU A 42 9.68 -5.25 2.92
C GLU A 42 9.83 -3.91 3.63
N GLN A 43 10.69 -3.03 3.09
CA GLN A 43 10.65 -1.63 3.46
C GLN A 43 9.55 -0.93 2.67
N LEU A 44 8.60 -0.34 3.38
CA LEU A 44 7.59 0.52 2.79
C LEU A 44 8.23 1.86 2.41
N ASN A 45 8.92 1.86 1.27
CA ASN A 45 9.40 3.05 0.56
C ASN A 45 8.58 3.31 -0.73
N ALA A 46 7.45 2.61 -0.86
CA ALA A 46 6.61 2.66 -2.04
C ALA A 46 5.62 3.83 -1.98
N ASN A 47 5.34 4.40 -3.14
CA ASN A 47 4.25 5.34 -3.33
C ASN A 47 3.04 4.56 -3.85
N VAL A 48 1.88 4.80 -3.25
CA VAL A 48 0.60 4.27 -3.76
C VAL A 48 -0.11 5.39 -4.47
N THR A 49 -0.35 5.23 -5.76
CA THR A 49 -1.13 6.15 -6.57
C THR A 49 -2.50 5.54 -6.77
N ALA A 50 -3.54 6.25 -6.35
CA ALA A 50 -4.91 5.89 -6.58
C ALA A 50 -5.51 6.86 -7.62
N THR A 51 -6.05 6.35 -8.71
CA THR A 51 -6.66 7.11 -9.81
C THR A 51 -8.11 6.73 -9.95
N TRP A 52 -8.97 7.72 -10.21
CA TRP A 52 -10.39 7.51 -10.43
C TRP A 52 -10.90 8.47 -11.51
N ASN A 53 -11.99 8.10 -12.16
CA ASN A 53 -12.60 8.90 -13.22
C ASN A 53 -14.06 9.21 -12.89
N GLY A 54 -14.49 10.42 -13.25
CA GLY A 54 -15.91 10.83 -13.19
C GLY A 54 -16.49 11.10 -11.80
N ALA A 55 -15.74 10.87 -10.72
CA ALA A 55 -16.19 11.12 -9.34
C ALA A 55 -15.39 12.25 -8.66
N GLY A 56 -16.10 13.08 -7.90
CA GLY A 56 -15.53 14.11 -7.07
C GLY A 56 -14.99 13.53 -5.77
N LEU A 57 -13.71 13.75 -5.48
CA LEU A 57 -13.15 13.40 -4.18
C LEU A 57 -13.75 14.34 -3.12
N THR A 58 -14.52 13.79 -2.21
CA THR A 58 -15.18 14.53 -1.13
C THR A 58 -14.24 14.70 0.06
N ALA A 59 -13.54 13.63 0.44
CA ALA A 59 -12.58 13.65 1.52
C ALA A 59 -11.51 12.58 1.31
N SER A 60 -10.32 12.85 1.81
CA SER A 60 -9.23 11.89 1.85
C SER A 60 -8.49 12.05 3.17
N ASP A 61 -7.99 10.94 3.69
CA ASP A 61 -7.15 10.97 4.88
C ASP A 61 -6.04 9.93 4.80
N ALA A 62 -4.90 10.26 5.40
CA ALA A 62 -3.75 9.38 5.50
C ALA A 62 -3.56 8.96 6.96
N LEU A 63 -3.32 7.67 7.17
CA LEU A 63 -3.05 7.14 8.50
C LEU A 63 -1.61 7.46 8.93
N ALA A 64 -1.34 7.28 10.23
CA ALA A 64 -0.04 7.58 10.83
C ALA A 64 1.13 6.93 10.07
N GLY A 65 2.10 7.76 9.67
CA GLY A 65 3.27 7.35 8.88
C GLY A 65 3.07 7.51 7.36
N TRP A 66 1.91 7.99 6.92
CA TRP A 66 1.59 8.31 5.55
C TRP A 66 1.18 9.76 5.38
N ASN A 67 1.23 10.24 4.15
CA ASN A 67 0.67 11.51 3.74
C ASN A 67 0.00 11.32 2.39
N VAL A 68 -1.17 11.92 2.23
CA VAL A 68 -1.97 11.86 1.00
C VAL A 68 -1.94 13.22 0.34
N LYS A 69 -1.63 13.23 -0.96
CA LYS A 69 -1.83 14.40 -1.82
C LYS A 69 -2.81 14.03 -2.91
N SER A 70 -3.97 14.66 -2.91
CA SER A 70 -4.99 14.49 -3.94
C SER A 70 -5.04 15.70 -4.88
N GLU A 71 -5.05 15.45 -6.18
CA GLU A 71 -5.11 16.46 -7.23
C GLU A 71 -5.73 15.85 -8.49
N ASN A 72 -6.63 16.54 -9.19
CA ASN A 72 -7.12 16.19 -10.54
C ASN A 72 -7.40 14.69 -10.79
N GLY A 73 -8.25 14.05 -9.97
CA GLY A 73 -8.65 12.65 -10.18
C GLY A 73 -7.61 11.60 -9.76
N ARG A 74 -6.57 12.01 -9.02
CA ARG A 74 -5.58 11.11 -8.44
C ARG A 74 -5.25 11.48 -6.99
N ALA A 75 -4.91 10.48 -6.19
CA ALA A 75 -4.39 10.62 -4.83
C ALA A 75 -3.09 9.82 -4.71
N ILE A 76 -2.04 10.47 -4.21
CA ILE A 76 -0.74 9.85 -4.02
C ILE A 76 -0.49 9.75 -2.53
N PHE A 77 -0.44 8.52 -2.03
CA PHE A 77 -0.03 8.18 -0.68
C PHE A 77 1.47 7.95 -0.66
N LYS A 78 2.17 8.73 0.15
CA LYS A 78 3.62 8.63 0.35
C LYS A 78 3.90 8.33 1.81
N VAL A 79 4.90 7.49 2.05
CA VAL A 79 5.40 7.26 3.41
C VAL A 79 6.07 8.55 3.90
N THR A 80 5.71 9.00 5.11
CA THR A 80 6.34 10.16 5.76
C THR A 80 7.34 9.77 6.83
N ALA A 81 7.30 8.51 7.29
CA ALA A 81 8.30 7.99 8.19
C ALA A 81 9.66 7.92 7.48
N SER A 82 10.59 8.77 7.92
CA SER A 82 11.97 8.84 7.44
C SER A 82 12.78 7.56 7.70
N HIS A 83 12.29 6.67 8.57
CA HIS A 83 12.86 5.35 8.80
C HIS A 83 11.91 4.27 8.28
N GLY A 84 12.36 3.60 7.23
CA GLY A 84 11.68 2.54 6.47
C GLY A 84 10.77 1.68 7.33
N LEU A 85 9.47 1.91 7.17
CA LEU A 85 8.41 1.18 7.83
C LEU A 85 8.50 -0.27 7.35
N ARG A 86 8.98 -1.19 8.20
CA ARG A 86 9.11 -2.60 7.81
C ARG A 86 7.76 -3.29 7.86
N LEU A 87 7.38 -3.93 6.76
CA LEU A 87 6.19 -4.76 6.68
C LEU A 87 6.61 -6.23 6.59
N PRO A 88 6.37 -7.03 7.64
CA PRO A 88 6.69 -8.44 7.59
C PRO A 88 5.86 -9.20 6.55
N PRO A 89 6.35 -10.35 6.05
CA PRO A 89 5.58 -11.20 5.14
C PRO A 89 4.27 -11.64 5.81
N GLY A 90 3.18 -11.55 5.05
CA GLY A 90 1.82 -11.82 5.52
C GLY A 90 1.20 -10.71 6.38
N ALA A 91 1.89 -9.60 6.61
CA ALA A 91 1.34 -8.47 7.34
C ALA A 91 0.65 -7.45 6.42
N THR A 92 -0.39 -6.82 6.94
CA THR A 92 -1.13 -5.74 6.30
C THR A 92 -0.91 -4.44 7.05
N ARG A 93 -0.74 -3.33 6.32
CA ARG A 93 -0.65 -1.98 6.86
C ARG A 93 -1.67 -1.10 6.16
N LYS A 94 -2.60 -0.53 6.93
CA LYS A 94 -3.50 0.49 6.39
C LYS A 94 -2.72 1.77 6.10
N ILE A 95 -3.01 2.42 4.96
CA ILE A 95 -2.32 3.64 4.52
C ILE A 95 -3.23 4.88 4.60
N GLY A 96 -4.54 4.69 4.43
CA GLY A 96 -5.50 5.78 4.42
C GLY A 96 -6.80 5.36 3.75
N TRP A 97 -7.67 6.32 3.52
CA TRP A 97 -8.95 6.10 2.86
C TRP A 97 -9.33 7.28 1.96
N LEU A 98 -10.16 7.00 0.96
CA LEU A 98 -10.69 8.00 0.03
C LEU A 98 -12.21 7.92 0.03
N ARG A 99 -12.88 9.06 0.13
CA ARG A 99 -14.33 9.20 0.05
C ARG A 99 -14.72 10.02 -1.16
N PHE A 100 -15.65 9.49 -1.93
CA PHE A 100 -16.14 10.09 -3.16
C PHE A 100 -17.58 10.59 -3.00
N ASP A 101 -17.99 11.50 -3.86
CA ASP A 101 -19.37 11.99 -3.94
C ASP A 101 -20.35 10.90 -4.40
N GLN A 102 -19.84 9.94 -5.18
CA GLN A 102 -20.56 8.78 -5.69
C GLN A 102 -19.66 7.55 -5.74
N THR A 103 -20.24 6.36 -5.85
CA THR A 103 -19.48 5.12 -6.01
C THR A 103 -18.68 5.17 -7.31
N THR A 104 -17.37 4.95 -7.22
CA THR A 104 -16.46 4.95 -8.37
C THR A 104 -15.47 3.80 -8.29
N THR A 105 -14.94 3.42 -9.44
CA THR A 105 -13.86 2.43 -9.51
C THR A 105 -12.55 3.13 -9.24
N LEU A 106 -11.85 2.67 -8.20
CA LEU A 106 -10.54 3.16 -7.83
C LEU A 106 -9.45 2.24 -8.41
N GLU A 107 -8.69 2.77 -9.35
CA GLU A 107 -7.50 2.10 -9.85
C GLU A 107 -6.34 2.44 -8.92
N THR A 108 -5.57 1.43 -8.51
CA THR A 108 -4.45 1.63 -7.59
C THR A 108 -3.18 1.03 -8.16
N GLU A 109 -2.13 1.84 -8.19
CA GLU A 109 -0.80 1.45 -8.63
C GLU A 109 0.19 1.58 -7.47
N LEU A 110 1.04 0.58 -7.32
CA LEU A 110 2.16 0.59 -6.38
C LEU A 110 3.46 0.84 -7.14
N SER A 111 4.14 1.94 -6.83
CA SER A 111 5.48 2.22 -7.35
C SER A 111 6.50 2.13 -6.23
N THR A 112 7.34 1.10 -6.25
CA THR A 112 8.51 0.99 -5.37
C THR A 112 9.67 1.78 -5.94
N ASN A 113 10.23 2.72 -5.18
CA ASN A 113 11.48 3.38 -5.58
C ASN A 113 12.62 2.38 -5.32
N LYS A 114 13.28 1.94 -6.39
CA LYS A 114 14.26 0.85 -6.37
C LYS A 114 15.67 1.37 -6.09
#